data_AF-A0A7C1K311-F1
#
_entry.id   AF-A0A7C1K311-F1
#
_cell.length_a   1.000
_cell.length_b   1.000
_cell.length_c   1.000
_cell.angle_alpha   90.00
_cell.angle_beta   90.00
_cell.angle_gamma   90.00
#
_symmetry.space_group_name_H-M   'P 1'
#
loop_
_entity.id
_entity.type
_entity.pdbx_description
1 polymer ?
#
loop_
_entity_poly.entity_id
_entity_poly.type
_entity_poly.pdbx_seq_one_letter_code
_entity_poly.pdbx_strand_id
1 'polypeptide(L)'
;MDGHAVTEHEQELVEYALGELDPETAARVARHLEGCERCRAELLRIEEALGWLGTAVPQVDPSPALRARVLATAAFEGRQRWRLAWARGLLAAAAVLLVFALLLAVTRADRQADELAARQANIAAVLAAADWSTAMQGERADMPAQVGRVYLDREGRTGLLVLAELPLPDEGRVYQVWLIRSDGGRDSAGVFLPDLEGRALLVIHARDPWTTYQGMGITVEPGPEGSAQPTGERIAGCTWDWEAWATHDRIARPRLDAGHG
;
A
#
# COMPACT_ATOMS: atom_id res chain seq x y z
N MET A 1 -13.23 3.45 75.30
CA MET A 1 -12.36 4.63 75.08
C MET A 1 -12.49 5.00 73.62
N ASP A 2 -12.41 6.30 73.28
CA ASP A 2 -12.54 6.91 71.93
C ASP A 2 -13.74 7.87 71.75
N GLY A 3 -14.38 8.29 72.85
CA GLY A 3 -15.39 9.36 72.84
C GLY A 3 -14.80 10.78 72.71
N HIS A 4 -13.48 10.94 72.86
CA HIS A 4 -12.80 12.26 72.82
C HIS A 4 -12.28 12.66 71.43
N ALA A 5 -12.08 11.72 70.50
CA ALA A 5 -11.55 12.04 69.17
C ALA A 5 -12.63 12.54 68.19
N VAL A 6 -13.91 12.22 68.45
CA VAL A 6 -15.04 12.61 67.60
C VAL A 6 -15.41 14.09 67.81
N THR A 7 -15.29 14.60 69.03
CA THR A 7 -15.68 15.97 69.38
C THR A 7 -14.75 17.04 68.80
N GLU A 8 -13.47 16.71 68.59
CA GLU A 8 -12.48 17.65 68.04
C GLU A 8 -12.67 17.85 66.53
N HIS A 9 -13.06 16.79 65.80
CA HIS A 9 -13.37 16.88 64.37
C HIS A 9 -14.72 17.58 64.10
N GLU A 10 -15.67 17.49 65.02
CA GLU A 10 -16.99 18.11 64.86
C GLU A 10 -16.90 19.64 64.85
N GLN A 11 -16.04 20.23 65.69
CA GLN A 11 -15.83 21.68 65.72
C GLN A 11 -15.14 22.19 64.44
N GLU A 12 -14.06 21.53 63.99
CA GLU A 12 -13.39 21.91 62.74
C GLU A 12 -14.32 21.81 61.53
N LEU A 13 -15.25 20.83 61.50
CA LEU A 13 -16.25 20.72 60.42
C LEU A 13 -17.27 21.86 60.42
N VAL A 14 -17.68 22.34 61.60
CA VAL A 14 -18.59 23.50 61.71
C VAL A 14 -17.88 24.78 61.26
N GLU A 15 -16.63 24.99 61.72
CA GLU A 15 -15.82 26.14 61.32
C GLU A 15 -15.50 26.10 59.81
N TYR A 16 -15.28 24.90 59.26
CA TYR A 16 -15.13 24.68 57.82
C TYR A 16 -16.40 25.05 57.04
N ALA A 17 -17.57 24.62 57.53
CA ALA A 17 -18.85 24.93 56.89
C ALA A 17 -19.22 26.42 56.94
N LEU A 18 -18.85 27.12 58.03
CA LEU A 18 -19.01 28.57 58.16
C LEU A 18 -17.96 29.39 57.41
N GLY A 19 -16.88 28.74 56.95
CA GLY A 19 -15.76 29.40 56.29
C GLY A 19 -14.88 30.23 57.23
N GLU A 20 -14.83 29.89 58.51
CA GLU A 20 -14.08 30.62 59.54
C GLU A 20 -12.65 30.08 59.76
N LEU A 21 -12.32 28.94 59.14
CA LEU A 21 -10.98 28.35 59.21
C LEU A 21 -9.93 29.16 58.45
N ASP A 22 -8.70 29.15 58.96
CA ASP A 22 -7.55 29.65 58.22
C ASP A 22 -7.29 28.79 56.96
N PRO A 23 -6.65 29.33 55.90
CA PRO A 23 -6.45 28.62 54.64
C PRO A 23 -5.68 27.29 54.75
N GLU A 24 -4.77 27.18 55.73
CA GLU A 24 -3.93 26.00 55.92
C GLU A 24 -4.73 24.86 56.59
N THR A 25 -5.54 25.21 57.60
CA THR A 25 -6.47 24.29 58.25
C THR A 25 -7.61 23.87 57.32
N ALA A 26 -8.19 24.80 56.56
CA ALA A 26 -9.21 24.46 55.56
C ALA A 26 -8.69 23.47 54.51
N ALA A 27 -7.45 23.64 54.03
CA ALA A 27 -6.83 22.70 53.09
C ALA A 27 -6.53 21.33 53.72
N ARG A 28 -6.29 21.26 55.03
CA ARG A 28 -6.14 20.00 55.78
C ARG A 28 -7.47 19.26 55.86
N VAL A 29 -8.56 19.95 56.23
CA VAL A 29 -9.91 19.39 56.29
C VAL A 29 -10.39 18.95 54.89
N ALA A 30 -10.18 19.76 53.86
CA ALA A 30 -10.54 19.42 52.47
C ALA A 30 -9.89 18.11 51.99
N ARG A 31 -8.60 17.92 52.26
CA ARG A 31 -7.90 16.65 51.94
C ARG A 31 -8.45 15.46 52.73
N HIS A 32 -8.83 15.65 53.99
CA HIS A 32 -9.47 14.59 54.79
C HIS A 32 -10.84 14.19 54.20
N LEU A 33 -11.61 15.18 53.74
CA LEU A 33 -12.89 14.97 53.06
C LEU A 33 -12.73 14.24 51.73
N GLU A 34 -11.56 14.16 51.09
CA GLU A 34 -11.34 13.31 49.90
C GLU A 34 -11.26 11.81 50.24
N GLY A 35 -11.03 11.45 51.51
CA GLY A 35 -10.86 10.07 51.96
C GLY A 35 -11.91 9.52 52.94
N CYS A 36 -12.68 10.37 53.63
CA CYS A 36 -13.57 9.95 54.73
C CYS A 36 -15.06 10.18 54.44
N GLU A 37 -15.82 9.10 54.21
CA GLU A 37 -17.28 9.19 53.97
C GLU A 37 -18.08 9.68 55.18
N ARG A 38 -17.67 9.29 56.40
CA ARG A 38 -18.33 9.71 57.63
C ARG A 38 -18.28 11.22 57.81
N CYS A 39 -17.10 11.83 57.67
CA CYS A 39 -16.93 13.27 57.80
C CYS A 39 -17.64 14.05 56.69
N ARG A 40 -17.76 13.50 55.48
CA ARG A 40 -18.62 14.09 54.43
C ARG A 40 -20.09 14.07 54.83
N ALA A 41 -20.57 12.96 55.38
CA ALA A 41 -21.95 12.85 55.83
C ALA A 41 -22.26 13.80 57.00
N GLU A 42 -21.32 13.99 57.92
CA GLU A 42 -21.44 15.01 58.97
C GLU A 42 -21.45 16.42 58.42
N LEU A 43 -20.53 16.74 57.51
CA LEU A 43 -20.48 18.06 56.88
C LEU A 43 -21.80 18.40 56.18
N LEU A 44 -22.36 17.44 55.43
CA LEU A 44 -23.67 17.60 54.78
C LEU A 44 -24.80 17.90 55.78
N ARG A 45 -24.80 17.27 56.96
CA ARG A 45 -25.79 17.56 58.01
C ARG A 45 -25.65 18.97 58.58
N ILE A 46 -24.41 19.42 58.77
CA ILE A 46 -24.10 20.78 59.24
C ILE A 46 -24.53 21.80 58.18
N GLU A 47 -24.15 21.59 56.92
CA GLU A 47 -24.51 22.45 55.78
C GLU A 47 -26.02 22.52 55.56
N GLU A 48 -26.75 21.41 55.75
CA GLU A 48 -28.21 21.39 55.66
C GLU A 48 -28.83 22.28 56.75
N ALA A 49 -28.37 22.14 58.00
CA ALA A 49 -28.83 22.99 59.10
C ALA A 49 -28.53 24.48 58.86
N LEU A 50 -27.33 24.80 58.37
CA LEU A 50 -26.94 26.16 57.98
C LEU A 50 -27.78 26.68 56.81
N GLY A 51 -28.09 25.83 55.83
CA GLY A 51 -28.98 26.15 54.71
C GLY A 51 -30.37 26.55 55.19
N TRP A 52 -30.96 25.80 56.12
CA TRP A 52 -32.22 26.15 56.77
C TRP A 52 -32.15 27.51 57.49
N LEU A 53 -31.10 27.75 58.28
CA LEU A 53 -30.89 29.04 58.95
C LEU A 53 -30.75 30.19 57.94
N GLY A 54 -30.09 29.96 56.81
CA GLY A 54 -29.96 30.94 55.73
C GLY A 54 -31.31 31.35 55.12
N THR A 55 -32.32 30.49 55.17
CA THR A 55 -33.68 30.84 54.68
C THR A 55 -34.44 31.77 55.63
N ALA A 56 -34.09 31.79 56.92
CA ALA A 56 -34.71 32.65 57.92
C ALA A 56 -34.22 34.11 57.84
N VAL A 57 -33.14 34.37 57.11
CA VAL A 57 -32.59 35.70 56.86
C VAL A 57 -33.40 36.39 55.74
N PRO A 58 -33.62 37.72 55.79
CA PRO A 58 -34.22 38.46 54.69
C PRO A 58 -33.46 38.24 53.39
N GLN A 59 -34.16 37.73 52.38
CA GLN A 59 -33.57 37.44 51.07
C GLN A 59 -33.41 38.74 50.29
N VAL A 60 -32.19 39.01 49.80
CA VAL A 60 -31.89 40.15 48.93
C VAL A 60 -31.67 39.61 47.52
N ASP A 61 -32.47 40.09 46.57
CA ASP A 61 -32.33 39.69 45.17
C ASP A 61 -31.00 40.23 44.60
N PRO A 62 -30.07 39.36 44.12
CA PRO A 62 -28.80 39.80 43.60
C PRO A 62 -28.97 40.65 42.34
N SER A 63 -28.07 41.62 42.14
CA SER A 63 -28.11 42.45 40.94
C SER A 63 -27.95 41.60 39.66
N PRO A 64 -28.64 41.93 38.56
CA PRO A 64 -28.48 41.23 37.28
C PRO A 64 -27.03 41.16 36.79
N ALA A 65 -26.23 42.19 37.10
CA ALA A 65 -24.81 42.25 36.77
C ALA A 65 -23.98 41.20 37.51
N LEU A 66 -24.27 40.92 38.78
CA LEU A 66 -23.59 39.88 39.56
C LEU A 66 -23.91 38.49 39.03
N ARG A 67 -25.20 38.22 38.75
CA ARG A 67 -25.64 36.95 38.16
C ARG A 67 -24.97 36.69 36.81
N ALA A 68 -24.90 37.70 35.95
CA ALA A 68 -24.24 37.60 34.66
C ALA A 68 -22.74 37.27 34.79
N ARG A 69 -22.04 37.88 35.75
CA ARG A 69 -20.61 37.61 36.00
C ARG A 69 -20.37 36.18 36.46
N VAL A 70 -21.15 35.66 37.40
CA VAL A 70 -20.99 34.27 37.91
C VAL A 70 -21.25 33.25 36.80
N LEU A 71 -22.33 33.43 36.02
CA LEU A 71 -22.66 32.54 34.91
C LEU A 71 -21.59 32.59 33.80
N ALA A 72 -21.00 33.77 33.55
CA ALA A 72 -19.92 33.90 32.59
C ALA A 72 -18.69 33.07 33.01
N THR A 73 -18.27 33.16 34.26
CA THR A 73 -17.10 32.41 34.78
C THR A 73 -17.29 30.90 34.67
N ALA A 74 -18.45 30.37 35.09
CA ALA A 74 -18.77 28.94 34.97
C ALA A 74 -18.79 28.46 33.51
N ALA A 75 -19.26 29.31 32.59
CA ALA A 75 -19.31 28.96 31.17
C ALA A 75 -17.91 28.93 30.50
N PHE A 76 -16.93 29.67 31.01
CA PHE A 76 -15.56 29.67 30.47
C PHE A 76 -14.80 28.37 30.78
N GLU A 77 -14.92 27.83 31.99
CA GLU A 77 -14.23 26.60 32.40
C GLU A 77 -14.70 25.36 31.61
N GLY A 78 -16.01 25.25 31.36
CA GLY A 78 -16.57 24.16 30.56
C GLY A 78 -16.13 24.19 29.09
N ARG A 79 -16.06 25.38 28.48
CA ARG A 79 -15.66 25.55 27.08
C ARG A 79 -14.17 25.24 26.84
N GLN A 80 -13.30 25.54 27.80
CA GLN A 80 -11.86 25.29 27.65
C GLN A 80 -11.51 23.81 27.72
N ARG A 81 -12.12 23.06 28.65
CA ARG A 81 -11.97 21.59 28.77
C ARG A 81 -12.49 20.86 27.53
N TRP A 82 -13.63 21.28 27.00
CA TRP A 82 -14.18 20.79 25.74
C TRP A 82 -13.18 20.97 24.58
N ARG A 83 -12.68 22.18 24.34
CA ARG A 83 -11.78 22.44 23.18
C ARG A 83 -10.51 21.60 23.20
N LEU A 84 -9.93 21.36 24.38
CA LEU A 84 -8.75 20.51 24.54
C LEU A 84 -9.05 19.02 24.30
N ALA A 85 -10.24 18.54 24.66
CA ALA A 85 -10.66 17.17 24.37
C ALA A 85 -10.84 16.95 22.86
N TRP A 86 -11.48 17.90 22.17
CA TRP A 86 -11.63 17.86 20.71
C TRP A 86 -10.29 17.95 19.98
N ALA A 87 -9.36 18.81 20.44
CA ALA A 87 -8.02 18.90 19.87
C ALA A 87 -7.23 17.59 20.02
N ARG A 88 -7.31 16.93 21.19
CA ARG A 88 -6.70 15.60 21.41
C ARG A 88 -7.34 14.52 20.54
N GLY A 89 -8.66 14.55 20.39
CA GLY A 89 -9.38 13.62 19.51
C GLY A 89 -8.95 13.76 18.04
N LEU A 90 -8.80 15.00 17.56
CA LEU A 90 -8.32 15.28 16.21
C LEU A 90 -6.87 14.84 15.99
N LEU A 91 -5.97 15.07 16.96
CA LEU A 91 -4.59 14.61 16.88
C LEU A 91 -4.48 13.08 16.86
N ALA A 92 -5.25 12.39 17.69
CA ALA A 92 -5.30 10.93 17.69
C ALA A 92 -5.83 10.38 16.36
N ALA A 93 -6.90 10.96 15.81
CA ALA A 93 -7.43 10.58 14.51
C ALA A 93 -6.41 10.81 13.38
N ALA A 94 -5.70 11.94 13.40
CA ALA A 94 -4.63 12.22 12.43
C ALA A 94 -3.47 11.21 12.53
N ALA A 95 -3.07 10.81 13.74
CA ALA A 95 -2.05 9.79 13.94
C ALA A 95 -2.49 8.42 13.40
N VAL A 96 -3.73 8.00 13.65
CA VAL A 96 -4.29 6.75 13.11
C VAL A 96 -4.34 6.78 11.59
N LEU A 97 -4.80 7.89 11.00
CA LEU A 97 -4.81 8.05 9.53
C LEU A 97 -3.41 8.01 8.94
N LEU A 98 -2.42 8.60 9.62
CA LEU A 98 -1.02 8.58 9.19
C LEU A 98 -0.42 7.18 9.25
N VAL A 99 -0.66 6.42 10.34
CA VAL A 99 -0.24 5.02 10.45
C VAL A 99 -0.92 4.16 9.38
N PHE A 100 -2.21 4.37 9.14
CA PHE A 100 -2.95 3.65 8.09
C PHE A 100 -2.42 3.98 6.69
N ALA A 101 -2.16 5.26 6.41
CA ALA A 101 -1.56 5.70 5.15
C ALA A 101 -0.16 5.11 4.95
N LEU A 102 0.66 5.05 6.00
CA LEU A 102 1.99 4.45 5.96
C LEU A 102 1.91 2.94 5.71
N LEU A 103 1.02 2.23 6.40
CA LEU A 103 0.79 0.80 6.19
C LEU A 103 0.34 0.51 4.74
N LEU A 104 -0.57 1.32 4.21
CA LEU A 104 -0.99 1.23 2.81
C LEU A 104 0.15 1.55 1.84
N ALA A 105 1.05 2.48 2.16
CA ALA A 105 2.22 2.78 1.34
C ALA A 105 3.21 1.61 1.31
N VAL A 106 3.53 1.04 2.47
CA VAL A 106 4.44 -0.13 2.61
C VAL A 106 3.89 -1.33 1.84
N THR A 107 2.64 -1.70 2.07
CA THR A 107 2.01 -2.83 1.37
C THR A 107 1.92 -2.64 -0.15
N ARG A 108 1.78 -1.41 -0.63
CA ARG A 108 1.86 -1.12 -2.07
C ARG A 108 3.28 -1.28 -2.60
N ALA A 109 4.30 -0.82 -1.85
CA ALA A 109 5.69 -0.96 -2.23
C ALA A 109 6.12 -2.43 -2.29
N ASP A 110 5.73 -3.25 -1.30
CA ASP A 110 6.04 -4.68 -1.27
C ASP A 110 5.45 -5.41 -2.49
N ARG A 111 4.18 -5.12 -2.82
CA ARG A 111 3.53 -5.69 -4.01
C ARG A 111 4.25 -5.33 -5.31
N GLN A 112 4.72 -4.09 -5.43
CA GLN A 112 5.49 -3.67 -6.61
C GLN A 112 6.83 -4.41 -6.70
N ALA A 113 7.50 -4.62 -5.57
CA ALA A 113 8.75 -5.38 -5.51
C ALA A 113 8.53 -6.85 -5.88
N ASP A 114 7.48 -7.48 -5.34
CA ASP A 114 7.11 -8.86 -5.65
C ASP A 114 6.75 -9.03 -7.13
N GLU A 115 6.00 -8.09 -7.71
CA GLU A 115 5.68 -8.10 -9.14
C GLU A 115 6.94 -8.00 -10.01
N LEU A 116 7.88 -7.14 -9.65
CA LEU A 116 9.13 -7.00 -10.38
C LEU A 116 9.99 -8.26 -10.27
N ALA A 117 10.10 -8.83 -9.07
CA ALA A 117 10.81 -10.08 -8.83
C ALA A 117 10.17 -11.24 -9.60
N ALA A 118 8.84 -11.34 -9.63
CA ALA A 118 8.11 -12.35 -10.39
C ALA A 118 8.31 -12.19 -11.90
N ARG A 119 8.30 -10.95 -12.42
CA ARG A 119 8.63 -10.68 -13.84
C ARG A 119 10.05 -11.10 -14.17
N GLN A 120 11.02 -10.76 -13.33
CA GLN A 120 12.41 -11.17 -13.50
C GLN A 120 12.56 -12.70 -13.45
N ALA A 121 11.89 -13.37 -12.50
CA ALA A 121 11.88 -14.82 -12.39
C ALA A 121 11.25 -15.49 -13.62
N ASN A 122 10.17 -14.94 -14.18
CA ASN A 122 9.55 -15.45 -15.40
C ASN A 122 10.48 -15.30 -16.61
N ILE A 123 11.14 -14.14 -16.78
CA ILE A 123 12.12 -13.94 -17.86
C ILE A 123 13.30 -14.90 -17.68
N ALA A 124 13.85 -15.01 -16.47
CA ALA A 124 14.95 -15.91 -16.15
C ALA A 124 14.56 -17.38 -16.34
N ALA A 125 13.35 -17.77 -15.97
CA ALA A 125 12.82 -19.12 -16.17
C ALA A 125 12.66 -19.44 -17.65
N VAL A 126 12.16 -18.50 -18.47
CA VAL A 126 12.08 -18.72 -19.92
C VAL A 126 13.48 -18.80 -20.52
N LEU A 127 14.44 -17.96 -20.11
CA LEU A 127 15.83 -18.06 -20.57
C LEU A 127 16.51 -19.35 -20.10
N ALA A 128 16.18 -19.86 -18.91
CA ALA A 128 16.73 -21.10 -18.37
C ALA A 128 16.08 -22.36 -18.98
N ALA A 129 14.80 -22.28 -19.36
CA ALA A 129 14.07 -23.33 -20.07
C ALA A 129 14.26 -23.28 -21.59
N ALA A 130 14.78 -22.17 -22.11
CA ALA A 130 15.05 -22.01 -23.53
C ALA A 130 16.25 -22.87 -23.94
N ASP A 131 15.93 -24.06 -24.43
CA ASP A 131 16.88 -25.01 -24.97
C ASP A 131 17.28 -24.72 -26.43
N TRP A 132 16.54 -23.83 -27.10
CA TRP A 132 16.74 -23.51 -28.51
C TRP A 132 16.58 -22.03 -28.76
N SER A 133 17.49 -21.47 -29.56
CA SER A 133 17.42 -20.07 -29.97
C SER A 133 17.87 -19.88 -31.41
N THR A 134 17.30 -18.90 -32.08
CA THR A 134 17.77 -18.46 -33.40
C THR A 134 17.82 -16.94 -33.47
N ALA A 135 18.79 -16.43 -34.22
CA ALA A 135 18.91 -15.01 -34.47
C ALA A 135 17.70 -14.50 -35.26
N MET A 136 17.25 -13.29 -34.96
CA MET A 136 16.32 -12.53 -35.78
C MET A 136 17.13 -11.66 -36.74
N GLN A 137 17.00 -11.89 -38.04
CA GLN A 137 17.71 -11.11 -39.06
C GLN A 137 16.92 -9.84 -39.39
N GLY A 138 17.62 -8.71 -39.49
CA GLY A 138 17.06 -7.50 -40.10
C GLY A 138 17.06 -7.63 -41.62
N GLU A 139 15.98 -7.22 -42.27
CA GLU A 139 15.79 -7.34 -43.72
C GLU A 139 15.78 -5.99 -44.44
N ARG A 140 15.75 -4.88 -43.70
CA ARG A 140 15.88 -3.52 -44.25
C ARG A 140 17.31 -3.02 -44.23
N ALA A 141 17.64 -2.17 -45.20
CA ALA A 141 18.97 -1.58 -45.34
C ALA A 141 19.37 -0.62 -44.21
N ASP A 142 18.41 -0.05 -43.49
CA ASP A 142 18.61 0.85 -42.36
C ASP A 142 18.66 0.11 -41.01
N MET A 143 18.72 -1.22 -41.02
CA MET A 143 18.75 -2.06 -39.83
C MET A 143 20.04 -2.89 -39.78
N PRO A 144 20.51 -3.28 -38.58
CA PRO A 144 21.61 -4.23 -38.46
C PRO A 144 21.21 -5.61 -39.02
N ALA A 145 22.21 -6.39 -39.44
CA ALA A 145 21.99 -7.74 -39.97
C ALA A 145 21.31 -8.68 -38.95
N GLN A 146 21.49 -8.43 -37.65
CA GLN A 146 20.80 -9.10 -36.56
C GLN A 146 20.12 -8.03 -35.69
N VAL A 147 18.80 -8.12 -35.56
CA VAL A 147 17.98 -7.18 -34.77
C VAL A 147 17.48 -7.80 -33.47
N GLY A 148 17.89 -9.04 -33.19
CA GLY A 148 17.48 -9.73 -31.98
C GLY A 148 17.68 -11.23 -32.01
N ARG A 149 17.01 -11.91 -31.07
CA ARG A 149 17.03 -13.36 -30.92
C ARG A 149 15.70 -13.85 -30.36
N VAL A 150 15.25 -15.00 -30.85
CA VAL A 150 14.10 -15.72 -30.29
C VAL A 150 14.61 -16.92 -29.50
N TYR A 151 14.01 -17.15 -28.35
CA TYR A 151 14.25 -18.26 -27.43
C TYR A 151 12.94 -19.02 -27.28
N LEU A 152 12.95 -20.34 -27.50
CA LEU A 152 11.74 -21.16 -27.44
C LEU A 152 11.87 -22.21 -26.33
N ASP A 153 10.80 -22.37 -25.56
CA ASP A 153 10.61 -23.55 -24.72
C ASP A 153 10.33 -24.76 -25.62
N ARG A 154 11.14 -25.81 -25.49
CA ARG A 154 11.06 -27.02 -26.32
C ARG A 154 9.79 -27.83 -26.04
N GLU A 155 9.36 -27.92 -24.79
CA GLU A 155 8.23 -28.77 -24.38
C GLU A 155 6.93 -27.97 -24.28
N GLY A 156 7.04 -26.66 -24.05
CA GLY A 156 5.91 -25.74 -23.98
C GLY A 156 5.51 -25.10 -25.31
N ARG A 157 4.74 -24.03 -25.19
CA ARG A 157 4.28 -23.17 -26.30
C ARG A 157 4.62 -21.70 -26.06
N THR A 158 5.54 -21.44 -25.15
CA THR A 158 5.95 -20.09 -24.75
C THR A 158 7.36 -19.82 -25.24
N GLY A 159 7.59 -18.64 -25.79
CA GLY A 159 8.88 -18.19 -26.27
C GLY A 159 9.15 -16.77 -25.84
N LEU A 160 10.41 -16.36 -25.88
CA LEU A 160 10.85 -15.00 -25.61
C LEU A 160 11.52 -14.44 -26.86
N LEU A 161 11.01 -13.31 -27.33
CA LEU A 161 11.61 -12.53 -28.40
C LEU A 161 12.28 -11.30 -27.80
N VAL A 162 13.60 -11.23 -27.95
CA VAL A 162 14.43 -10.09 -27.52
C VAL A 162 14.88 -9.36 -28.77
N LEU A 163 14.52 -8.08 -28.87
CA LEU A 163 14.83 -7.21 -30.00
C LEU A 163 15.59 -5.97 -29.55
N ALA A 164 16.48 -5.48 -30.40
CA ALA A 164 17.26 -4.27 -30.20
C ALA A 164 17.51 -3.57 -31.53
N GLU A 165 17.74 -2.25 -31.47
CA GLU A 165 18.08 -1.43 -32.64
C GLU A 165 17.00 -1.41 -33.73
N LEU A 166 15.72 -1.50 -33.33
CA LEU A 166 14.60 -1.28 -34.25
C LEU A 166 14.33 0.22 -34.41
N PRO A 167 14.18 0.72 -35.65
CA PRO A 167 13.66 2.07 -35.88
C PRO A 167 12.27 2.23 -35.26
N LEU A 168 11.96 3.42 -34.75
CA LEU A 168 10.60 3.73 -34.31
C LEU A 168 9.67 3.79 -35.54
N PRO A 169 8.50 3.14 -35.49
CA PRO A 169 7.55 3.22 -36.60
C PRO A 169 6.92 4.63 -36.65
N ASP A 170 6.46 5.03 -37.83
CA ASP A 170 5.77 6.31 -38.04
C ASP A 170 4.50 6.43 -37.18
N GLU A 171 3.99 7.65 -37.00
CA GLU A 171 2.76 7.88 -36.25
C GLU A 171 1.59 7.03 -36.79
N GLY A 172 0.89 6.36 -35.86
CA GLY A 172 -0.23 5.47 -36.21
C GLY A 172 0.20 4.11 -36.76
N ARG A 173 1.48 3.75 -36.69
CA ARG A 173 2.00 2.43 -37.09
C ARG A 173 2.54 1.67 -35.87
N VAL A 174 2.50 0.34 -35.95
CA VAL A 174 2.98 -0.58 -34.91
C VAL A 174 3.77 -1.71 -35.55
N TYR A 175 4.61 -2.39 -34.78
CA TYR A 175 5.18 -3.66 -35.23
C TYR A 175 4.28 -4.82 -34.84
N GLN A 176 4.16 -5.80 -35.73
CA GLN A 176 3.44 -7.03 -35.46
C GLN A 176 4.31 -8.24 -35.77
N VAL A 177 4.34 -9.18 -34.83
CA VAL A 177 5.07 -10.44 -34.95
C VAL A 177 4.13 -11.50 -35.50
N TRP A 178 4.64 -12.28 -36.46
CA TRP A 178 3.90 -13.34 -37.13
C TRP A 178 4.66 -14.66 -37.00
N LEU A 179 3.99 -15.70 -36.51
CA LEU A 179 4.46 -17.07 -36.62
C LEU A 179 4.07 -17.62 -37.99
N ILE A 180 5.06 -18.17 -38.70
CA ILE A 180 4.94 -18.66 -40.06
C ILE A 180 4.58 -20.14 -39.99
N ARG A 181 3.35 -20.51 -40.31
CA ARG A 181 2.92 -21.91 -40.38
C ARG A 181 3.52 -22.60 -41.60
N SER A 182 3.64 -23.92 -41.54
CA SER A 182 4.17 -24.73 -42.65
C SER A 182 3.30 -24.74 -43.91
N ASP A 183 2.01 -24.45 -43.77
CA ASP A 183 1.04 -24.30 -44.86
C ASP A 183 1.06 -22.88 -45.50
N GLY A 184 1.97 -22.01 -45.04
CA GLY A 184 2.06 -20.62 -45.47
C GLY A 184 1.18 -19.65 -44.67
N GLY A 185 0.32 -20.17 -43.78
CA GLY A 185 -0.50 -19.37 -42.87
C GLY A 185 0.33 -18.53 -41.90
N ARG A 186 -0.31 -17.51 -41.32
CA ARG A 186 0.32 -16.55 -40.40
C ARG A 186 -0.53 -16.42 -39.15
N ASP A 187 0.04 -16.79 -38.01
CA ASP A 187 -0.59 -16.57 -36.71
C ASP A 187 0.03 -15.32 -36.07
N SER A 188 -0.80 -14.36 -35.64
CA SER A 188 -0.31 -13.20 -34.89
C SER A 188 0.26 -13.66 -33.54
N ALA A 189 1.52 -13.29 -33.29
CA ALA A 189 2.28 -13.59 -32.07
C ALA A 189 2.39 -12.39 -31.11
N GLY A 190 1.89 -11.23 -31.52
CA GLY A 190 1.85 -10.03 -30.69
C GLY A 190 2.06 -8.75 -31.50
N VAL A 191 1.54 -7.64 -30.96
CA VAL A 191 1.71 -6.28 -31.49
C VAL A 191 2.48 -5.47 -30.46
N PHE A 192 3.43 -4.65 -30.90
CA PHE A 192 4.27 -3.87 -30.00
C PHE A 192 4.78 -2.57 -30.63
N LEU A 193 5.22 -1.68 -29.76
CA LEU A 193 6.08 -0.55 -30.06
C LEU A 193 7.39 -0.75 -29.30
N PRO A 194 8.56 -0.50 -29.91
CA PRO A 194 9.81 -0.55 -29.18
C PRO A 194 9.91 0.68 -28.26
N ASP A 195 10.83 0.61 -27.28
CA ASP A 195 11.18 1.77 -26.47
C ASP A 195 11.94 2.83 -27.30
N LEU A 196 12.28 3.95 -26.68
CA LEU A 196 13.01 5.04 -27.34
C LEU A 196 14.43 4.64 -27.78
N GLU A 197 14.97 3.56 -27.22
CA GLU A 197 16.25 2.96 -27.61
C GLU A 197 16.09 1.87 -28.70
N GLY A 198 14.87 1.67 -29.23
CA GLY A 198 14.60 0.68 -30.27
C GLY A 198 14.58 -0.77 -29.77
N ARG A 199 14.38 -0.99 -28.46
CA ARG A 199 14.35 -2.32 -27.85
C ARG A 199 12.92 -2.78 -27.60
N ALA A 200 12.72 -4.09 -27.70
CA ALA A 200 11.46 -4.72 -27.32
C ALA A 200 11.68 -6.11 -26.75
N LEU A 201 10.87 -6.47 -25.75
CA LEU A 201 10.86 -7.80 -25.16
C LEU A 201 9.42 -8.33 -25.17
N LEU A 202 9.19 -9.43 -25.88
CA LEU A 202 7.87 -10.03 -26.02
C LEU A 202 7.88 -11.48 -25.56
N VAL A 203 6.90 -11.84 -24.73
CA VAL A 203 6.56 -13.24 -24.48
C VAL A 203 5.56 -13.68 -25.53
N ILE A 204 5.97 -14.63 -26.36
CA ILE A 204 5.19 -15.14 -27.49
C ILE A 204 4.55 -16.45 -27.08
N HIS A 205 3.27 -16.60 -27.42
CA HIS A 205 2.52 -17.82 -27.18
C HIS A 205 2.08 -18.40 -28.52
N ALA A 206 2.57 -19.60 -28.84
CA ALA A 206 2.13 -20.33 -30.00
C ALA A 206 0.77 -21.00 -29.77
N ARG A 207 -0.11 -20.97 -30.78
CA ARG A 207 -1.40 -21.66 -30.71
C ARG A 207 -1.22 -23.17 -30.81
N ASP A 208 -0.37 -23.59 -31.74
CA ASP A 208 -0.01 -24.97 -32.02
C ASP A 208 1.44 -25.28 -31.53
N PRO A 209 1.89 -26.55 -31.50
CA PRO A 209 3.27 -26.89 -31.16
C PRO A 209 4.29 -26.18 -32.06
N TRP A 210 5.47 -25.81 -31.53
CA TRP A 210 6.48 -25.07 -32.31
C TRP A 210 6.81 -25.69 -33.66
N THR A 211 6.83 -27.03 -33.74
CA THR A 211 7.13 -27.78 -34.95
C THR A 211 6.16 -27.56 -36.13
N THR A 212 4.98 -26.97 -35.89
CA THR A 212 4.05 -26.60 -36.98
C THR A 212 4.43 -25.32 -37.69
N TYR A 213 5.36 -24.54 -37.11
CA TYR A 213 5.83 -23.28 -37.64
C TYR A 213 7.22 -23.46 -38.28
N GLN A 214 7.52 -22.72 -39.33
CA GLN A 214 8.82 -22.75 -40.03
C GLN A 214 9.65 -21.49 -39.79
N GLY A 215 9.16 -20.55 -38.98
CA GLY A 215 9.84 -19.30 -38.75
C GLY A 215 8.96 -18.23 -38.12
N MET A 216 9.53 -17.04 -38.06
CA MET A 216 8.89 -15.84 -37.55
C MET A 216 9.22 -14.64 -38.44
N GLY A 217 8.29 -13.69 -38.54
CA GLY A 217 8.50 -12.43 -39.23
C GLY A 217 7.93 -11.25 -38.44
N ILE A 218 8.49 -10.07 -38.67
CA ILE A 218 8.01 -8.81 -38.10
C ILE A 218 7.67 -7.86 -39.24
N THR A 219 6.46 -7.30 -39.22
CA THR A 219 6.01 -6.30 -40.20
C THR A 219 5.59 -5.01 -39.53
N VAL A 220 5.59 -3.91 -40.30
CA VAL A 220 5.01 -2.62 -39.86
C VAL A 220 3.53 -2.60 -40.25
N GLU A 221 2.64 -2.56 -39.28
CA GLU A 221 1.20 -2.63 -39.48
C GLU A 221 0.48 -1.33 -39.05
N PRO A 222 -0.75 -1.07 -39.54
CA PRO A 222 -1.60 -0.02 -38.99
C PRO A 222 -1.86 -0.23 -37.49
N GLY A 223 -1.67 0.81 -36.70
CA GLY A 223 -1.97 0.83 -35.28
C GLY A 223 -3.43 1.18 -34.97
N PRO A 224 -3.86 1.00 -33.71
CA PRO A 224 -3.08 0.45 -32.60
C PRO A 224 -3.12 -1.08 -32.50
N GLU A 225 -4.10 -1.73 -33.15
CA GLU A 225 -4.37 -3.16 -32.95
C GLU A 225 -3.59 -4.09 -33.91
N GLY A 226 -2.89 -3.53 -34.88
CA GLY A 226 -2.27 -4.29 -35.95
C GLY A 226 -3.28 -4.76 -37.00
N SER A 227 -2.91 -5.79 -37.74
CA SER A 227 -3.69 -6.36 -38.83
C SER A 227 -4.10 -7.80 -38.53
N ALA A 228 -5.16 -8.28 -39.22
CA ALA A 228 -5.56 -9.69 -39.17
C ALA A 228 -4.61 -10.60 -39.96
N GLN A 229 -3.96 -10.06 -40.99
CA GLN A 229 -2.91 -10.70 -41.79
C GLN A 229 -1.81 -9.67 -42.09
N PRO A 230 -0.58 -10.07 -42.42
CA PRO A 230 0.47 -9.12 -42.73
C PRO A 230 0.09 -8.22 -43.91
N THR A 231 0.07 -6.90 -43.72
CA THR A 231 -0.19 -5.91 -44.79
C THR A 231 1.02 -5.04 -45.09
N GLY A 232 1.95 -4.94 -44.13
CA GLY A 232 3.14 -4.13 -44.25
C GLY A 232 4.35 -4.85 -44.82
N GLU A 233 5.40 -4.05 -45.05
CA GLU A 233 6.73 -4.57 -45.33
C GLU A 233 7.25 -5.41 -44.14
N ARG A 234 7.87 -6.55 -44.46
CA ARG A 234 8.59 -7.36 -43.49
C ARG A 234 9.96 -6.74 -43.26
N ILE A 235 10.20 -6.36 -42.01
CA ILE A 235 11.42 -5.65 -41.60
C ILE A 235 12.45 -6.58 -40.98
N ALA A 236 12.00 -7.73 -40.48
CA ALA A 236 12.85 -8.72 -39.85
C ALA A 236 12.20 -10.10 -39.90
N GLY A 237 13.03 -11.13 -39.73
CA GLY A 237 12.53 -12.46 -39.47
C GLY A 237 13.61 -13.51 -39.29
N CYS A 238 13.18 -14.74 -39.09
CA CYS A 238 14.04 -15.90 -39.00
C CYS A 238 13.31 -17.13 -39.53
N THR A 239 14.06 -18.11 -40.00
CA THR A 239 13.55 -19.42 -40.41
C THR A 239 14.06 -20.48 -39.44
N TRP A 240 13.24 -21.50 -39.25
CA TRP A 240 13.44 -22.55 -38.27
C TRP A 240 13.62 -23.87 -38.98
N ASP A 241 14.76 -24.50 -38.73
CA ASP A 241 15.04 -25.86 -39.16
C ASP A 241 14.98 -26.79 -37.94
N TRP A 242 13.90 -27.57 -37.88
CA TRP A 242 13.69 -28.53 -36.79
C TRP A 242 14.53 -29.79 -36.93
N GLU A 243 15.21 -30.02 -38.05
CA GLU A 243 16.19 -31.13 -38.15
C GLU A 243 17.46 -30.81 -37.34
N ALA A 244 17.87 -29.53 -37.30
CA ALA A 244 18.92 -29.03 -36.42
C ALA A 244 18.52 -29.03 -34.92
N TRP A 245 17.21 -29.01 -34.62
CA TRP A 245 16.65 -29.12 -33.26
C TRP A 245 16.83 -30.52 -32.64
N ALA A 246 16.90 -31.57 -33.47
CA ALA A 246 17.06 -32.96 -33.02
C ALA A 246 18.52 -33.36 -32.73
N THR A 247 19.51 -32.64 -33.27
CA THR A 247 20.93 -33.06 -33.24
C THR A 247 21.76 -32.43 -32.11
N HIS A 248 21.27 -31.40 -31.42
CA HIS A 248 21.95 -30.79 -30.27
C HIS A 248 21.96 -31.65 -28.98
N ASP A 249 21.38 -32.86 -29.03
CA ASP A 249 21.15 -33.78 -27.91
C ASP A 249 22.41 -34.51 -27.36
N ARG A 250 23.62 -34.24 -27.88
CA ARG A 250 24.83 -35.02 -27.47
C ARG A 250 25.89 -34.29 -26.64
N ILE A 251 25.82 -32.97 -26.45
CA ILE A 251 26.95 -32.25 -25.83
C ILE A 251 26.70 -31.88 -24.35
N ALA A 252 25.48 -31.98 -23.82
CA ALA A 252 25.15 -31.46 -22.48
C ALA A 252 24.75 -32.51 -21.43
N ARG A 253 25.18 -33.78 -21.54
CA ARG A 253 25.08 -34.73 -20.41
C ARG A 253 26.44 -35.36 -20.12
N PRO A 254 27.15 -34.98 -19.04
CA PRO A 254 28.23 -35.80 -18.54
C PRO A 254 27.63 -37.13 -18.09
N ARG A 255 28.10 -38.21 -18.72
CA ARG A 255 27.80 -39.58 -18.35
C ARG A 255 28.36 -39.81 -16.95
N LEU A 256 27.50 -39.77 -15.94
CA LEU A 256 27.83 -40.29 -14.62
C LEU A 256 27.80 -41.82 -14.73
N ASP A 257 28.91 -42.40 -15.19
CA ASP A 257 29.18 -43.81 -15.01
C ASP A 257 29.44 -44.04 -13.51
N ALA A 258 28.38 -44.43 -12.79
CA ALA A 258 28.51 -45.03 -11.47
C ALA A 258 29.10 -46.44 -11.65
N GLY A 259 30.43 -46.52 -11.68
CA GLY A 259 31.17 -47.76 -11.44
C GLY A 259 31.09 -48.11 -9.94
N HIS A 260 30.27 -49.09 -9.60
CA HIS A 260 30.43 -49.89 -8.39
C HIS A 260 30.70 -51.33 -8.82
N GLY A 261 31.93 -51.76 -8.56
CA GLY A 261 32.44 -53.12 -8.69
C GLY A 261 33.76 -53.18 -7.92
#